data_AF-A0A1G2Z508-F1
#
_entry.id   AF-A0A1G2Z508-F1
#
_cell.length_a   1.000
_cell.length_b   1.000
_cell.length_c   1.000
_cell.angle_alpha   90.00
_cell.angle_beta   90.00
_cell.angle_gamma   90.00
#
_symmetry.space_group_name_H-M   'P 1'
#
loop_
_entity.id
_entity.type
_entity.pdbx_description
1 polymer ?
#
loop_
_entity_poly.entity_id
_entity_poly.type
_entity_poly.pdbx_seq_one_letter_code
_entity_poly.pdbx_strand_id
1 'polypeptide(L)'
;MDWTITTAPVHEPVSLEQAKRHLRIDDTESDSVLRSLIGAARRWCEAFCGRAFLWQVVGARMDDFVDTFTVPVGPLIAVSSYTYVDTAGATQTLATTVYDADTTHAPGRVVLAYNQTWPSHRGHHHDVRVTYYAGHAAAFTRNGNTLVLTSHLLNVNDYVQVYNIGGGLPAGLSANTQYYVKAVTGGTVTLALTEAGEQITMTTAGTGTHYIDALPQNLRDGVIMKLTELYHNRGDVESTPGRAIRDLLGIDRMVSL
;
A
#
# COMPACT_ATOMS: atom_id res chain seq x y z
N MET A 1 -21.52 1.15 -1.02
CA MET A 1 -20.30 0.82 -0.26
C MET A 1 -19.22 1.76 -0.74
N ASP A 2 -18.79 2.63 0.16
CA ASP A 2 -17.85 3.71 -0.17
C ASP A 2 -16.53 3.43 0.51
N TRP A 3 -15.42 3.70 -0.17
CA TRP A 3 -14.10 3.54 0.43
C TRP A 3 -13.21 4.73 0.08
N THR A 4 -12.34 5.06 1.01
CA THR A 4 -11.40 6.17 0.89
C THR A 4 -10.03 5.75 1.39
N ILE A 5 -8.99 6.22 0.72
CA ILE A 5 -7.61 6.06 1.22
C ILE A 5 -7.44 7.07 2.36
N THR A 6 -7.33 6.56 3.59
CA THR A 6 -7.16 7.37 4.80
C THR A 6 -5.73 7.88 4.91
N THR A 7 -4.76 7.03 4.58
CA THR A 7 -3.34 7.38 4.62
C THR A 7 -2.68 6.90 3.33
N ALA A 8 -2.27 7.86 2.49
CA ALA A 8 -1.57 7.59 1.24
C ALA A 8 -0.10 7.18 1.49
N PRO A 9 0.52 6.43 0.56
CA PRO A 9 1.95 6.13 0.66
C PRO A 9 2.78 7.40 0.49
N VAL A 10 3.82 7.55 1.30
CA VAL A 10 4.72 8.73 1.32
C VAL A 10 5.80 8.65 0.23
N HIS A 11 6.05 7.45 -0.29
CA HIS A 11 7.02 7.19 -1.34
C HIS A 11 6.34 6.64 -2.59
N GLU A 12 7.09 6.57 -3.69
CA GLU A 12 6.58 6.11 -4.98
C GLU A 12 7.33 4.84 -5.44
N PRO A 13 6.65 3.91 -6.13
CA PRO A 13 7.21 2.60 -6.51
C PRO A 13 8.33 2.70 -7.57
N VAL A 14 8.48 3.88 -8.18
CA VAL A 14 9.48 4.20 -9.21
C VAL A 14 10.20 5.47 -8.79
N SER A 15 11.53 5.46 -8.86
CA SER A 15 12.35 6.64 -8.57
C SER A 15 12.40 7.62 -9.75
N LEU A 16 12.65 8.89 -9.46
CA LEU A 16 12.82 9.92 -10.48
C LEU A 16 13.94 9.57 -11.47
N GLU A 17 15.07 9.04 -10.98
CA GLU A 17 16.20 8.62 -11.81
C GLU A 17 15.84 7.47 -12.76
N GLN A 18 15.00 6.53 -12.31
CA GLN A 18 14.50 5.46 -13.19
C GLN A 18 13.58 6.03 -14.29
N ALA A 19 12.69 6.96 -13.91
CA ALA A 19 11.81 7.64 -14.87
C ALA A 19 12.62 8.43 -15.91
N LYS A 20 13.61 9.23 -15.47
CA LYS A 20 14.52 9.97 -16.34
C LYS A 20 15.27 9.07 -17.30
N ARG A 21 15.88 7.99 -16.79
CA ARG A 21 16.59 7.02 -17.61
C ARG A 21 15.70 6.37 -18.66
N HIS A 22 14.46 6.05 -18.30
CA HIS A 22 13.51 5.44 -19.23
C HIS A 22 13.09 6.40 -20.35
N LEU A 23 12.85 7.67 -20.00
CA LEU A 23 12.46 8.72 -20.94
C LEU A 23 13.63 9.39 -21.66
N ARG A 24 14.88 9.04 -21.31
CA ARG A 24 16.12 9.65 -21.81
C ARG A 24 16.16 11.16 -21.58
N ILE A 25 15.78 11.56 -20.37
CA ILE A 25 15.76 12.96 -19.91
C ILE A 25 16.92 13.16 -18.96
N ASP A 26 17.82 14.10 -19.30
CA ASP A 26 19.00 14.43 -18.49
C ASP A 26 18.86 15.80 -17.78
N ASP A 27 17.81 16.57 -18.08
CA ASP A 27 17.58 17.87 -17.46
C ASP A 27 16.98 17.76 -16.05
N THR A 28 16.97 18.91 -15.35
CA THR A 28 16.41 19.05 -14.00
C THR A 28 15.11 19.87 -13.97
N GLU A 29 14.76 20.52 -15.08
CA GLU A 29 13.54 21.32 -15.19
C GLU A 29 12.29 20.44 -15.17
N SER A 30 12.41 19.25 -15.75
CA SER A 30 11.34 18.25 -15.83
C SER A 30 11.09 17.51 -14.50
N ASP A 31 11.90 17.70 -13.46
CA ASP A 31 11.83 16.95 -12.20
C ASP A 31 10.49 17.08 -11.51
N SER A 32 9.96 18.30 -11.47
CA SER A 32 8.68 18.61 -10.83
C SER A 32 7.54 17.89 -11.54
N VAL A 33 7.51 17.99 -12.88
CA VAL A 33 6.50 17.35 -13.73
C VAL A 33 6.59 15.83 -13.62
N LEU A 34 7.79 15.26 -13.69
CA LEU A 34 7.99 13.82 -13.58
C LEU A 34 7.53 13.28 -12.22
N ARG A 35 7.81 13.98 -11.11
CA ARG A 35 7.30 13.59 -9.78
C ARG A 35 5.77 13.56 -9.73
N SER A 36 5.11 14.57 -10.29
CA SER A 36 3.64 14.60 -10.36
C SER A 36 3.08 13.48 -11.24
N LEU A 37 3.73 13.21 -12.38
CA LEU A 37 3.32 12.14 -13.30
C LEU A 37 3.55 10.74 -12.72
N ILE A 38 4.61 10.51 -11.94
CA ILE A 38 4.84 9.24 -11.24
C ILE A 38 3.66 8.94 -10.30
N GLY A 39 3.28 9.92 -9.47
CA GLY A 39 2.13 9.76 -8.57
C GLY A 39 0.81 9.55 -9.32
N ALA A 40 0.61 10.22 -10.47
CA ALA A 40 -0.56 10.02 -11.31
C ALA A 40 -0.60 8.62 -11.96
N ALA A 41 0.53 8.17 -12.51
CA ALA A 41 0.69 6.85 -13.10
C ALA A 41 0.43 5.75 -12.07
N ARG A 42 0.99 5.86 -10.86
CA ARG A 42 0.69 4.93 -9.76
C ARG A 42 -0.81 4.88 -9.49
N ARG A 43 -1.45 6.02 -9.22
CA ARG A 43 -2.89 6.04 -8.88
C ARG A 43 -3.75 5.39 -9.97
N TRP A 44 -3.41 5.60 -11.24
CA TRP A 44 -4.09 4.98 -12.36
C TRP A 44 -3.86 3.46 -12.39
N CYS A 45 -2.62 3.00 -12.25
CA CYS A 45 -2.32 1.57 -12.21
C CYS A 45 -2.99 0.86 -11.02
N GLU A 46 -2.96 1.49 -9.84
CA GLU A 46 -3.64 0.98 -8.64
C GLU A 46 -5.16 0.91 -8.83
N ALA A 47 -5.74 1.93 -9.48
CA ALA A 47 -7.16 1.97 -9.86
C ALA A 47 -7.54 0.85 -10.83
N PHE A 48 -6.73 0.67 -11.88
CA PHE A 48 -6.99 -0.29 -12.94
C PHE A 48 -6.87 -1.73 -12.44
N CYS A 49 -5.88 -2.02 -11.59
CA CYS A 49 -5.65 -3.36 -11.06
C CYS A 49 -6.49 -3.68 -9.80
N GLY A 50 -7.11 -2.68 -9.16
CA GLY A 50 -7.76 -2.84 -7.86
C GLY A 50 -6.76 -3.21 -6.75
N ARG A 51 -5.51 -2.73 -6.86
CA ARG A 51 -4.40 -3.11 -5.96
C ARG A 51 -3.60 -1.91 -5.49
N ALA A 52 -3.27 -1.88 -4.20
CA ALA A 52 -2.29 -1.01 -3.59
C ALA A 52 -0.88 -1.55 -3.86
N PHE A 53 0.01 -0.72 -4.40
CA PHE A 53 1.40 -1.13 -4.64
C PHE A 53 2.24 -0.94 -3.40
N LEU A 54 2.05 0.19 -2.74
CA LEU A 54 2.69 0.51 -1.48
C LEU A 54 1.69 0.44 -0.33
N TRP A 55 2.20 0.20 0.87
CA TRP A 55 1.39 0.15 2.08
C TRP A 55 0.63 1.45 2.29
N GLN A 56 -0.68 1.32 2.42
CA GLN A 56 -1.61 2.40 2.64
C GLN A 56 -2.75 1.94 3.55
N VAL A 57 -3.39 2.89 4.21
CA VAL A 57 -4.54 2.63 5.08
C VAL A 57 -5.80 2.97 4.32
N VAL A 58 -6.71 2.01 4.18
CA VAL A 58 -7.98 2.16 3.48
C VAL A 58 -9.11 2.04 4.48
N GLY A 59 -10.01 3.02 4.47
CA GLY A 59 -11.27 2.99 5.20
C GLY A 59 -12.42 2.65 4.26
N ALA A 60 -13.08 1.53 4.48
CA ALA A 60 -14.31 1.15 3.80
C ALA A 60 -15.52 1.37 4.72
N ARG A 61 -16.63 1.83 4.13
CA ARG A 61 -17.90 2.10 4.79
C ARG A 61 -19.00 1.31 4.08
N MET A 62 -19.81 0.63 4.88
CA MET A 62 -20.94 -0.15 4.42
C MET A 62 -22.16 0.12 5.30
N ASP A 63 -23.34 -0.12 4.74
CA ASP A 63 -24.61 0.18 5.40
C ASP A 63 -25.03 -0.96 6.34
N ASP A 64 -24.56 -2.18 6.07
CA ASP A 64 -24.87 -3.37 6.85
C ASP A 64 -23.69 -4.34 6.86
N PHE A 65 -23.66 -5.24 7.85
CA PHE A 65 -22.79 -6.39 7.85
C PHE A 65 -23.10 -7.30 6.66
N VAL A 66 -22.05 -7.81 6.03
CA VAL A 66 -22.15 -8.75 4.92
C VAL A 66 -21.51 -10.08 5.31
N ASP A 67 -22.04 -11.18 4.78
CA ASP A 67 -21.50 -12.53 5.07
C ASP A 67 -20.03 -12.67 4.65
N THR A 68 -19.64 -11.98 3.57
CA THR A 68 -18.26 -11.95 3.09
C THR A 68 -17.94 -10.57 2.57
N PHE A 69 -17.14 -9.83 3.34
CA PHE A 69 -16.64 -8.54 2.95
C PHE A 69 -15.40 -8.71 2.08
N THR A 70 -15.53 -8.49 0.77
CA THR A 70 -14.37 -8.49 -0.13
C THR A 70 -13.75 -7.10 -0.17
N VAL A 71 -12.45 -7.01 0.10
CA VAL A 71 -11.76 -5.72 0.15
C VAL A 71 -11.70 -5.09 -1.26
N PRO A 72 -12.08 -3.81 -1.41
CA PRO A 72 -12.09 -3.15 -2.72
C PRO A 72 -10.67 -2.90 -3.27
N VAL A 73 -9.70 -2.74 -2.37
CA VAL A 73 -8.29 -2.53 -2.69
C VAL A 73 -7.47 -3.58 -1.96
N GLY A 74 -6.82 -4.49 -2.70
CA GLY A 74 -5.91 -5.50 -2.15
C GLY A 74 -4.43 -5.18 -2.46
N PRO A 75 -3.47 -6.06 -2.14
CA PRO A 75 -3.61 -7.20 -1.25
C PRO A 75 -3.90 -6.72 0.18
N LEU A 76 -4.74 -7.48 0.89
CA LEU A 76 -5.04 -7.22 2.31
C LEU A 76 -3.86 -7.71 3.15
N ILE A 77 -3.30 -6.82 3.97
CA ILE A 77 -2.22 -7.14 4.90
C ILE A 77 -2.83 -7.54 6.24
N ALA A 78 -3.62 -6.65 6.85
CA ALA A 78 -4.47 -6.98 7.99
C ALA A 78 -5.56 -5.92 8.20
N VAL A 79 -6.55 -6.27 9.01
CA VAL A 79 -7.59 -5.36 9.47
C VAL A 79 -7.10 -4.60 10.70
N SER A 80 -7.12 -3.26 10.65
CA SER A 80 -6.73 -2.41 11.77
C SER A 80 -7.86 -2.27 12.79
N SER A 81 -9.08 -2.04 12.31
CA SER A 81 -10.25 -1.87 13.15
C SER A 81 -11.51 -2.18 12.36
N TYR A 82 -12.44 -2.90 12.98
CA TYR A 82 -13.78 -3.10 12.48
C TYR A 82 -14.72 -2.44 13.50
N THR A 83 -15.47 -1.42 13.09
CA THR A 83 -16.36 -0.66 13.97
C THR A 83 -17.77 -0.61 13.42
N TYR A 84 -18.77 -0.51 14.29
CA TYR A 84 -20.18 -0.37 13.92
C TYR A 84 -20.90 0.55 14.90
N VAL A 85 -22.06 1.09 14.49
CA VAL A 85 -22.94 1.86 15.37
C VAL A 85 -24.03 0.95 15.94
N ASP A 86 -24.07 0.80 17.26
CA ASP A 86 -25.08 -0.02 17.93
C ASP A 86 -26.48 0.61 17.91
N THR A 87 -27.49 -0.15 18.34
CA THR A 87 -28.89 0.32 18.39
C THR A 87 -29.12 1.51 19.32
N ALA A 88 -28.21 1.76 20.27
CA ALA A 88 -28.22 2.94 21.14
C ALA A 88 -27.53 4.17 20.50
N GLY A 89 -26.92 4.01 19.32
CA GLY A 89 -26.24 5.06 18.58
C GLY A 89 -24.78 5.29 19.00
N ALA A 90 -24.18 4.38 19.76
CA ALA A 90 -22.77 4.45 20.13
C ALA A 90 -21.89 3.64 19.16
N THR A 91 -20.69 4.14 18.87
CA THR A 91 -19.72 3.41 18.05
C THR A 91 -19.03 2.35 18.90
N GLN A 92 -19.16 1.10 18.46
CA GLN A 92 -18.52 -0.07 19.06
C GLN A 92 -17.40 -0.58 18.15
N THR A 93 -16.33 -1.10 18.77
CA THR A 93 -15.28 -1.82 18.07
C THR A 93 -15.55 -3.31 18.17
N LEU A 94 -15.64 -3.97 17.03
CA LEU A 94 -15.82 -5.41 16.93
C LEU A 94 -14.52 -6.12 17.35
N ALA A 95 -14.65 -7.15 18.19
CA ALA A 95 -13.51 -7.95 18.60
C ALA A 95 -12.93 -8.76 17.43
N THR A 96 -11.61 -8.93 17.39
CA THR A 96 -10.88 -9.74 16.41
C THR A 96 -11.23 -11.23 16.46
N THR A 97 -11.92 -11.68 17.51
CA THR A 97 -12.41 -13.06 17.63
C THR A 97 -13.73 -13.31 16.90
N VAL A 98 -14.42 -12.24 16.47
CA VAL A 98 -15.74 -12.33 15.81
C VAL A 98 -15.59 -12.44 14.29
N TYR A 99 -14.49 -11.93 13.72
CA TYR A 99 -14.22 -11.97 12.30
C TYR A 99 -12.88 -12.65 12.01
N ASP A 100 -12.77 -13.24 10.83
CA ASP A 100 -11.54 -13.78 10.30
C ASP A 100 -11.13 -13.01 9.03
N ALA A 101 -9.85 -12.68 8.93
CA ALA A 101 -9.31 -11.93 7.80
C ALA A 101 -8.47 -12.87 6.93
N ASP A 102 -9.03 -13.28 5.80
CA ASP A 102 -8.34 -14.08 4.80
C ASP A 102 -7.43 -13.18 3.96
N THR A 103 -6.16 -13.19 4.33
CA THR A 103 -5.06 -12.50 3.64
C THR A 103 -4.46 -13.31 2.49
N THR A 104 -4.81 -14.60 2.38
CA THR A 104 -4.28 -15.52 1.36
C THR A 104 -5.06 -15.44 0.06
N HIS A 105 -6.35 -15.14 0.13
CA HIS A 105 -7.19 -14.92 -1.04
C HIS A 105 -6.92 -13.56 -1.70
N ALA A 106 -6.95 -13.52 -3.04
CA ALA A 106 -6.84 -12.28 -3.82
C ALA A 106 -8.10 -12.08 -4.70
N PRO A 107 -8.93 -11.05 -4.46
CA PRO A 107 -8.85 -10.01 -3.43
C PRO A 107 -9.09 -10.54 -2.00
N GLY A 108 -8.46 -9.91 -1.00
CA GLY A 108 -8.60 -10.32 0.40
C GLY A 108 -10.03 -10.21 0.91
N ARG A 109 -10.38 -11.02 1.90
CA ARG A 109 -11.76 -11.09 2.40
C ARG A 109 -11.78 -11.05 3.93
N VAL A 110 -12.82 -10.44 4.47
CA VAL A 110 -13.14 -10.51 5.90
C VAL A 110 -14.47 -11.24 6.03
N VAL A 111 -14.47 -12.34 6.76
CA VAL A 111 -15.63 -13.20 6.97
C VAL A 111 -15.94 -13.29 8.45
N LEU A 112 -17.14 -13.74 8.77
CA LEU A 112 -17.50 -14.08 10.14
C LEU A 112 -16.67 -15.29 10.61
N ALA A 113 -16.12 -15.22 11.81
CA ALA A 113 -15.39 -16.34 12.38
C ALA A 113 -16.35 -17.50 12.71
N TYR A 114 -15.83 -18.72 12.75
CA TYR A 114 -16.62 -19.91 13.02
C TYR A 114 -17.37 -19.81 14.38
N ASN A 115 -18.65 -20.20 14.40
CA ASN A 115 -19.55 -20.10 15.56
C ASN A 115 -19.74 -18.69 16.15
N GLN A 116 -19.54 -17.65 15.34
CA GLN A 116 -19.85 -16.28 15.73
C GLN A 116 -21.12 -15.78 15.03
N THR A 117 -21.64 -14.63 15.47
CA THR A 117 -22.76 -13.93 14.83
C THR A 117 -22.46 -12.44 14.78
N TRP A 118 -22.91 -11.76 13.73
CA TRP A 118 -22.79 -10.31 13.65
C TRP A 118 -23.66 -9.66 14.73
N PRO A 119 -23.15 -8.64 15.44
CA PRO A 119 -23.94 -7.91 16.41
C PRO A 119 -25.02 -7.08 15.72
N SER A 120 -26.13 -6.83 16.42
CA SER A 120 -27.16 -5.93 15.92
C SER A 120 -26.66 -4.48 15.90
N HIS A 121 -26.77 -3.83 14.75
CA HIS A 121 -26.48 -2.41 14.55
C HIS A 121 -27.78 -1.63 14.27
N ARG A 122 -27.64 -0.31 14.12
CA ARG A 122 -28.78 0.61 13.97
C ARG A 122 -29.42 0.57 12.57
N GLY A 123 -28.71 0.11 11.55
CA GLY A 123 -29.23 -0.06 10.18
C GLY A 123 -29.32 1.24 9.36
N HIS A 124 -28.52 2.25 9.68
CA HIS A 124 -28.37 3.47 8.87
C HIS A 124 -27.18 3.41 7.92
N HIS A 125 -27.14 4.34 6.96
CA HIS A 125 -26.05 4.45 5.99
C HIS A 125 -24.70 4.66 6.67
N HIS A 126 -23.69 3.89 6.23
CA HIS A 126 -22.31 3.95 6.73
C HIS A 126 -22.12 3.65 8.24
N ASP A 127 -23.04 2.89 8.82
CA ASP A 127 -22.95 2.45 10.22
C ASP A 127 -21.78 1.51 10.45
N VAL A 128 -21.44 0.68 9.46
CA VAL A 128 -20.35 -0.28 9.55
C VAL A 128 -19.11 0.24 8.82
N ARG A 129 -17.97 0.23 9.51
CA ARG A 129 -16.71 0.80 9.03
C ARG A 129 -15.55 -0.13 9.29
N VAL A 130 -14.78 -0.41 8.26
CA VAL A 130 -13.60 -1.26 8.30
C VAL A 130 -12.40 -0.45 7.87
N THR A 131 -11.41 -0.34 8.74
CA THR A 131 -10.11 0.24 8.42
C THR A 131 -9.09 -0.88 8.33
N TYR A 132 -8.39 -0.97 7.21
CA TYR A 132 -7.46 -2.06 6.94
C TYR A 132 -6.21 -1.55 6.21
N TYR A 133 -5.14 -2.34 6.31
CA TYR A 133 -3.86 -2.09 5.64
C TYR A 133 -3.83 -2.86 4.32
N ALA A 134 -3.48 -2.17 3.24
CA ALA A 134 -3.32 -2.76 1.92
C ALA A 134 -1.99 -2.35 1.29
N GLY A 135 -1.36 -3.25 0.55
CA GLY A 135 -0.13 -2.94 -0.19
C GLY A 135 0.85 -4.10 -0.26
N HIS A 136 1.83 -4.00 -1.16
CA HIS A 136 2.88 -5.01 -1.30
C HIS A 136 4.13 -4.67 -0.50
N ALA A 137 4.53 -3.39 -0.45
CA ALA A 137 5.78 -2.98 0.17
C ALA A 137 5.64 -1.69 0.98
N ALA A 138 6.42 -1.57 2.05
CA ALA A 138 6.47 -0.36 2.88
C ALA A 138 7.85 0.28 2.81
N ALA A 139 7.91 1.60 2.69
CA ALA A 139 9.19 2.31 2.74
C ALA A 139 9.74 2.33 4.18
N PHE A 140 11.05 2.25 4.31
CA PHE A 140 11.72 2.39 5.60
C PHE A 140 12.92 3.34 5.52
N THR A 141 13.23 3.96 6.65
CA THR A 141 14.45 4.75 6.84
C THR A 141 15.35 4.06 7.86
N ARG A 142 16.64 3.94 7.56
CA ARG A 142 17.62 3.38 8.49
C ARG A 142 17.99 4.40 9.57
N ASN A 143 17.94 3.99 10.84
CA ASN A 143 18.43 4.73 12.00
C ASN A 143 19.32 3.82 12.85
N GLY A 144 20.65 3.97 12.74
CA GLY A 144 21.60 3.04 13.38
C GLY A 144 21.43 1.61 12.84
N ASN A 145 21.19 0.63 13.71
CA ASN A 145 20.91 -0.75 13.29
C ASN A 145 19.40 -1.07 13.24
N THR A 146 18.56 -0.04 13.32
CA THR A 146 17.10 -0.15 13.37
C THR A 146 16.49 0.46 12.11
N LEU A 147 15.42 -0.15 11.62
CA LEU A 147 14.63 0.37 10.52
C LEU A 147 13.39 1.07 11.07
N VAL A 148 13.10 2.26 10.57
CA VAL A 148 11.95 3.07 10.96
C VAL A 148 10.94 3.05 9.81
N LEU A 149 9.73 2.58 10.10
CA LEU A 149 8.59 2.57 9.20
C LEU A 149 7.48 3.46 9.77
N THR A 150 6.73 4.14 8.91
CA THR A 150 5.64 5.03 9.33
C THR A 150 4.54 4.27 10.09
N SER A 151 4.24 3.05 9.67
CA SER A 151 3.33 2.13 10.34
C SER A 151 3.60 0.72 9.81
N HIS A 152 3.56 -0.28 10.68
CA HIS A 152 3.67 -1.68 10.27
C HIS A 152 2.91 -2.61 11.21
N LEU A 153 2.66 -3.82 10.73
CA LEU A 153 2.02 -4.91 11.47
C LEU A 153 2.96 -6.09 11.73
N LEU A 154 4.25 -5.91 11.40
CA LEU A 154 5.27 -6.92 11.61
C LEU A 154 5.38 -7.29 13.08
N ASN A 155 5.40 -8.60 13.34
CA ASN A 155 5.66 -9.21 14.63
C ASN A 155 7.08 -9.76 14.68
N VAL A 156 7.55 -10.07 15.89
CA VAL A 156 8.81 -10.79 16.06
C VAL A 156 8.72 -12.16 15.38
N ASN A 157 9.78 -12.54 14.68
CA ASN A 157 9.95 -13.74 13.84
C ASN A 157 9.22 -13.73 12.49
N ASP A 158 8.54 -12.65 12.11
CA ASP A 158 8.03 -12.51 10.75
C ASP A 158 9.19 -12.49 9.74
N TYR A 159 8.97 -13.12 8.58
CA TYR A 159 9.92 -13.09 7.47
C TYR A 159 9.65 -11.86 6.60
N VAL A 160 10.72 -11.16 6.23
CA VAL A 160 10.64 -9.98 5.36
C VAL A 160 11.77 -10.01 4.34
N GLN A 161 11.52 -9.40 3.18
CA GLN A 161 12.58 -9.10 2.22
C GLN A 161 12.82 -7.60 2.18
N VAL A 162 13.98 -7.18 1.69
CA VAL A 162 14.25 -5.75 1.47
C VAL A 162 14.67 -5.52 0.03
N TYR A 163 14.29 -4.37 -0.51
CA TYR A 163 14.78 -3.91 -1.80
C TYR A 163 14.94 -2.39 -1.80
N ASN A 164 15.62 -1.88 -2.82
CA ASN A 164 15.84 -0.45 -2.99
C ASN A 164 15.49 -0.04 -4.43
N ILE A 165 15.08 1.23 -4.58
CA ILE A 165 14.98 1.89 -5.88
C ILE A 165 15.85 3.15 -5.88
N GLY A 166 16.48 3.42 -7.02
CA GLY A 166 17.26 4.65 -7.23
C GLY A 166 18.58 4.74 -6.46
N GLY A 167 19.11 3.63 -5.94
CA GLY A 167 20.39 3.61 -5.23
C GLY A 167 20.84 2.21 -4.78
N GLY A 168 21.44 2.14 -3.59
CA GLY A 168 21.89 0.88 -2.97
C GLY A 168 21.41 0.76 -1.53
N LEU A 169 21.09 -0.46 -1.09
CA LEU A 169 20.67 -0.75 0.28
C LEU A 169 21.76 -0.38 1.31
N PRO A 170 21.39 -0.15 2.59
CA PRO A 170 22.33 -0.02 3.69
C PRO A 170 23.31 -1.20 3.72
N ALA A 171 24.61 -0.95 3.86
CA ALA A 171 25.59 -2.02 3.95
C ALA A 171 25.28 -2.93 5.14
N GLY A 172 25.21 -4.25 4.90
CA GLY A 172 24.70 -5.25 5.84
C GLY A 172 23.34 -5.84 5.42
N LEU A 173 22.60 -5.14 4.54
CA LEU A 173 21.39 -5.63 3.91
C LEU A 173 21.61 -5.92 2.42
N SER A 174 21.01 -7.00 1.94
CA SER A 174 21.10 -7.48 0.58
C SER A 174 19.70 -7.71 0.01
N ALA A 175 19.50 -7.30 -1.25
CA ALA A 175 18.24 -7.55 -1.93
C ALA A 175 18.02 -9.06 -2.14
N ASN A 176 16.77 -9.49 -2.22
CA ASN A 176 16.35 -10.90 -2.37
C ASN A 176 16.84 -11.85 -1.25
N THR A 177 17.32 -11.31 -0.13
CA THR A 177 17.62 -12.08 1.07
C THR A 177 16.43 -12.02 2.01
N GLN A 178 16.05 -13.16 2.60
CA GLN A 178 15.04 -13.23 3.63
C GLN A 178 15.66 -12.89 4.98
N TYR A 179 14.98 -12.03 5.72
CA TYR A 179 15.36 -11.59 7.06
C TYR A 179 14.25 -11.90 8.04
N TYR A 180 14.61 -12.14 9.29
CA TYR A 180 13.69 -12.31 10.40
C TYR A 180 13.60 -11.02 11.20
N VAL A 181 12.38 -10.60 11.54
CA VAL A 181 12.15 -9.46 12.43
C VAL A 181 12.53 -9.86 13.86
N LYS A 182 13.57 -9.25 14.41
CA LYS A 182 14.14 -9.63 15.71
C LYS A 182 13.49 -8.91 16.88
N ALA A 183 13.27 -7.61 16.73
CA ALA A 183 12.58 -6.79 17.72
C ALA A 183 11.68 -5.81 17.01
N VAL A 184 10.54 -5.55 17.63
CA VAL A 184 9.54 -4.57 17.20
C VAL A 184 9.31 -3.62 18.36
N THR A 185 9.40 -2.33 18.12
CA THR A 185 9.06 -1.31 19.11
C THR A 185 8.40 -0.13 18.42
N GLY A 186 7.07 -0.04 18.54
CA GLY A 186 6.29 0.96 17.80
C GLY A 186 6.47 0.78 16.29
N GLY A 187 6.85 1.84 15.59
CA GLY A 187 7.15 1.81 14.14
C GLY A 187 8.59 1.41 13.81
N THR A 188 9.34 0.83 14.74
CA THR A 188 10.75 0.47 14.54
C THR A 188 10.97 -1.03 14.61
N VAL A 189 11.77 -1.55 13.68
CA VAL A 189 12.11 -2.97 13.59
C VAL A 189 13.61 -3.19 13.47
N THR A 190 14.10 -4.27 14.06
CA THR A 190 15.47 -4.76 13.84
C THR A 190 15.41 -6.10 13.11
N LEU A 191 16.42 -6.39 12.29
CA LEU A 191 16.45 -7.58 11.44
C LEU A 191 17.60 -8.51 11.84
N ALA A 192 17.41 -9.80 11.64
CA ALA A 192 18.41 -10.86 11.78
C ALA A 192 18.38 -11.79 10.55
N LEU A 193 19.48 -12.51 10.29
CA LEU A 193 19.55 -13.49 9.19
C LEU A 193 18.88 -14.82 9.54
N THR A 194 18.71 -15.11 10.83
CA THR A 194 18.07 -16.33 11.33
C THR A 194 17.20 -15.98 12.55
N GLU A 195 16.21 -16.81 12.86
CA GLU A 195 15.24 -16.57 13.94
C GLU A 195 15.91 -16.37 15.32
N ALA A 196 16.91 -17.21 15.64
CA ALA A 196 17.73 -17.09 16.85
C ALA A 196 19.02 -16.27 16.66
N GLY A 197 19.21 -15.66 15.49
CA GLY A 197 20.43 -14.95 15.14
C GLY A 197 20.58 -13.59 15.83
N GLU A 198 21.79 -13.05 15.69
CA GLU A 198 22.14 -11.70 16.10
C GLU A 198 21.51 -10.65 15.19
N GLN A 199 21.30 -9.45 15.74
CA GLN A 199 20.85 -8.30 14.97
C GLN A 199 21.89 -7.90 13.91
N ILE A 200 21.41 -7.56 12.72
CA ILE A 200 22.24 -7.07 11.62
C ILE A 200 22.84 -5.73 11.98
N THR A 201 24.15 -5.62 11.79
CA THR A 201 24.88 -4.36 11.90
C THR A 201 24.90 -3.66 10.55
N MET A 202 24.33 -2.46 10.49
CA MET A 202 24.28 -1.65 9.27
C MET A 202 25.35 -0.58 9.32
N THR A 203 26.33 -0.61 8.42
CA THR A 203 27.52 0.27 8.51
C THR A 203 27.42 1.54 7.67
N THR A 204 26.58 1.54 6.62
CA THR A 204 26.31 2.73 5.79
C THR A 204 24.80 2.98 5.70
N ALA A 205 24.40 4.20 5.36
CA ALA A 205 22.98 4.54 5.25
C ALA A 205 22.30 3.97 3.99
N GLY A 206 23.07 3.58 2.97
CA GLY A 206 22.52 3.35 1.63
C GLY A 206 22.16 4.66 0.92
N THR A 207 21.68 4.56 -0.31
CA THR A 207 21.17 5.67 -1.12
C THR A 207 19.85 5.29 -1.78
N GLY A 208 19.04 6.27 -2.21
CA GLY A 208 17.73 6.03 -2.81
C GLY A 208 16.64 5.76 -1.78
N THR A 209 15.60 5.04 -2.17
CA THR A 209 14.47 4.70 -1.28
C THR A 209 14.45 3.20 -0.99
N HIS A 210 14.40 2.84 0.29
CA HIS A 210 14.40 1.45 0.73
C HIS A 210 13.01 0.98 1.11
N TYR A 211 12.72 -0.28 0.81
CA TYR A 211 11.44 -0.90 1.04
C TYR A 211 11.59 -2.25 1.72
N ILE A 212 10.67 -2.52 2.64
CA ILE A 212 10.41 -3.83 3.21
C ILE A 212 9.32 -4.52 2.38
N ASP A 213 9.46 -5.83 2.24
CA ASP A 213 8.76 -6.70 1.32
C ASP A 213 8.93 -6.33 -0.16
N ALA A 214 8.65 -7.26 -1.06
CA ALA A 214 8.93 -7.08 -2.48
C ALA A 214 7.67 -6.64 -3.24
N LEU A 215 7.75 -5.48 -3.89
CA LEU A 215 6.80 -5.14 -4.96
C LEU A 215 7.16 -5.97 -6.20
N PRO A 216 6.22 -6.72 -6.81
CA PRO A 216 6.47 -7.44 -8.06
C PRO A 216 6.98 -6.54 -9.18
N GLN A 217 7.94 -7.03 -9.99
CA GLN A 217 8.60 -6.19 -11.01
C GLN A 217 7.61 -5.71 -12.09
N ASN A 218 6.70 -6.58 -12.52
CA ASN A 218 5.66 -6.27 -13.49
C ASN A 218 4.80 -5.06 -13.11
N LEU A 219 4.53 -4.87 -11.81
CA LEU A 219 3.76 -3.70 -11.35
C LEU A 219 4.58 -2.42 -11.48
N ARG A 220 5.89 -2.46 -11.18
CA ARG A 220 6.77 -1.30 -11.38
C ARG A 220 6.93 -0.94 -12.86
N ASP A 221 7.14 -1.96 -13.71
CA ASP A 221 7.26 -1.75 -15.15
C ASP A 221 5.97 -1.19 -15.73
N GLY A 222 4.81 -1.62 -15.23
CA GLY A 222 3.51 -1.04 -15.57
C GLY A 222 3.40 0.44 -15.23
N VAL A 223 3.88 0.87 -14.05
CA VAL A 223 3.91 2.31 -13.68
C VAL A 223 4.81 3.09 -14.62
N ILE A 224 5.99 2.57 -14.95
CA ILE A 224 6.92 3.23 -15.89
C ILE A 224 6.29 3.34 -17.28
N MET A 225 5.63 2.30 -17.78
CA MET A 225 4.94 2.35 -19.07
C MET A 225 3.80 3.36 -19.08
N LYS A 226 3.00 3.41 -18.00
CA LYS A 226 1.92 4.41 -17.91
C LYS A 226 2.44 5.83 -17.78
N LEU A 227 3.55 6.02 -17.04
CA LEU A 227 4.25 7.29 -16.96
C LEU A 227 4.65 7.78 -18.36
N THR A 228 5.22 6.90 -19.17
CA THR A 228 5.64 7.23 -20.54
C THR A 228 4.47 7.70 -21.39
N GLU A 229 3.32 7.01 -21.33
CA GLU A 229 2.10 7.43 -22.01
C GLU A 229 1.67 8.84 -21.56
N LEU A 230 1.62 9.09 -20.25
CA LEU A 230 1.21 10.39 -19.71
C LEU A 230 2.18 11.52 -20.07
N TYR A 231 3.48 11.24 -20.12
CA TYR A 231 4.50 12.23 -20.47
C TYR A 231 4.36 12.68 -21.94
N HIS A 232 4.19 11.74 -22.86
CA HIS A 232 4.06 12.05 -24.29
C HIS A 232 2.72 12.76 -24.60
N ASN A 233 1.65 12.36 -23.92
CA ASN A 233 0.29 12.88 -24.18
C ASN A 233 -0.04 14.15 -23.36
N ARG A 234 0.93 14.76 -22.67
CA ARG A 234 0.69 15.90 -21.77
C ARG A 234 0.16 17.17 -22.44
N GLY A 235 0.35 17.31 -23.76
CA GLY A 235 -0.02 18.49 -24.54
C GLY A 235 -0.81 18.17 -25.80
N ASP A 236 -1.26 16.93 -25.96
CA ASP A 236 -1.98 16.49 -27.14
C ASP A 236 -3.49 16.76 -26.97
N VAL A 237 -4.10 17.39 -27.97
CA VAL A 237 -5.52 17.74 -28.02
C VAL A 237 -6.29 16.77 -28.93
N GLU A 238 -5.59 15.99 -29.77
CA GLU A 238 -6.17 15.14 -30.82
C GLU A 238 -6.27 13.65 -30.44
N SER A 239 -5.54 13.16 -29.43
CA SER A 239 -5.82 11.84 -28.84
C SER A 239 -7.14 11.86 -28.07
N THR A 240 -8.25 11.59 -28.76
CA THR A 240 -9.65 11.55 -28.24
C THR A 240 -9.85 12.48 -27.02
N PRO A 241 -10.29 13.73 -27.22
CA PRO A 241 -10.16 14.80 -26.24
C PRO A 241 -10.58 14.33 -24.84
N GLY A 242 -9.56 14.17 -23.99
CA GLY A 242 -9.74 13.97 -22.57
C GLY A 242 -9.68 12.54 -22.05
N ARG A 243 -9.11 11.51 -22.69
CA ARG A 243 -8.95 10.22 -21.97
C ARG A 243 -7.98 10.31 -20.79
N ALA A 244 -6.78 10.88 -21.00
CA ALA A 244 -5.83 11.10 -19.91
C ALA A 244 -6.39 12.05 -18.82
N ILE A 245 -7.12 13.10 -19.22
CA ILE A 245 -7.75 14.04 -18.29
C ILE A 245 -8.98 13.41 -17.60
N ARG A 246 -9.82 12.64 -18.28
CA ARG A 246 -10.95 11.88 -17.68
C ARG A 246 -10.46 10.84 -16.70
N ASP A 247 -9.37 10.15 -17.04
CA ASP A 247 -8.66 9.21 -16.17
C ASP A 247 -8.07 9.91 -14.94
N LEU A 248 -7.51 11.12 -15.09
CA LEU A 248 -6.97 11.95 -14.00
C LEU A 248 -8.07 12.55 -13.11
N LEU A 249 -9.19 12.97 -13.71
CA LEU A 249 -10.36 13.53 -13.02
C LEU A 249 -11.26 12.44 -12.44
N GLY A 250 -10.99 11.16 -12.74
CA GLY A 250 -11.78 10.03 -12.27
C GLY A 250 -13.22 10.03 -12.79
N ILE A 251 -13.49 10.64 -13.95
CA ILE A 251 -14.85 10.75 -14.51
C ILE A 251 -15.45 9.36 -14.75
N ASP A 252 -14.64 8.38 -15.17
CA ASP A 252 -15.10 7.01 -15.38
C ASP A 252 -15.45 6.27 -14.07
N ARG A 253 -15.01 6.78 -12.90
CA ARG A 253 -15.45 6.27 -11.58
C ARG A 253 -16.80 6.85 -11.13
N MET A 254 -17.33 7.87 -11.80
CA MET A 254 -18.67 8.41 -11.51
C MET A 254 -19.79 7.72 -12.29
N VAL A 255 -19.45 6.89 -13.30
CA VAL A 255 -20.43 6.33 -14.26
C VAL A 255 -20.64 4.81 -14.09
N SER A 256 -20.02 4.17 -13.09
CA SER A 256 -20.42 2.80 -12.70
C SER A 256 -21.50 2.83 -11.60
N LEU A 257 -22.71 3.23 -11.99
CA LEU A 257 -23.95 2.95 -11.25
C LEU A 257 -24.78 1.95 -12.03
#